data_AF-A0A6B3ERV2-F1
#
_entry.id   AF-A0A6B3ERV2-F1
#
_cell.length_a   1.000
_cell.length_b   1.000
_cell.length_c   1.000
_cell.angle_alpha   90.00
_cell.angle_beta   90.00
_cell.angle_gamma   90.00
#
_symmetry.space_group_name_H-M   'P 1'
#
loop_
_entity.id
_entity.type
_entity.pdbx_description
1 polymer ?
#
loop_
_entity_poly.entity_id
_entity_poly.type
_entity_poly.pdbx_seq_one_letter_code
_entity_poly.pdbx_strand_id
1 'polypeptide(L)'
;VPDLLVWRVIGGLGIGIASVIAPAYIAEVAPAAQRGILGSLQQLAITIGQLVVLSSNKGLAGAAGGSSQDLWFGLQAWRWMFLVGVIPAAVYGILALSIPESPRYLVLKGKDKEAAGVLERVSG
;
A
#
# COMPACT_ATOMS: atom_id res chain seq x y z
N VAL A 1 -1.05 -22.50 -15.97
CA VAL A 1 -0.61 -22.54 -14.55
C VAL A 1 0.79 -21.99 -14.25
N PRO A 2 1.75 -21.87 -15.20
CA PRO A 2 2.99 -21.12 -14.95
C PRO A 2 2.77 -19.60 -14.81
N ASP A 3 1.83 -19.05 -15.58
CA ASP A 3 1.52 -17.62 -15.63
C ASP A 3 1.13 -17.04 -14.26
N LEU A 4 0.22 -17.70 -13.53
CA LEU A 4 -0.20 -17.27 -12.19
C LEU A 4 0.97 -17.20 -11.19
N LEU A 5 1.92 -18.15 -11.28
CA LEU A 5 3.08 -18.19 -10.39
C LEU A 5 4.00 -16.99 -10.65
N VAL A 6 4.25 -16.65 -11.92
CA VAL A 6 5.05 -15.49 -12.31
C VAL A 6 4.41 -14.21 -11.78
N TRP A 7 3.10 -14.01 -11.96
CA TRP A 7 2.39 -12.85 -11.43
C TRP A 7 2.43 -12.76 -9.90
N ARG A 8 2.40 -13.90 -9.20
CA ARG A 8 2.56 -13.94 -7.73
C ARG A 8 3.97 -13.57 -7.27
N VAL A 9 5.00 -13.99 -8.00
CA VAL A 9 6.39 -13.60 -7.69
C VAL A 9 6.57 -12.10 -7.89
N ILE A 10 6.09 -11.56 -9.02
CA ILE A 10 6.14 -10.12 -9.31
C ILE A 10 5.37 -9.33 -8.24
N GLY A 11 4.15 -9.76 -7.91
CA GLY A 11 3.35 -9.14 -6.85
C GLY A 11 4.02 -9.22 -5.48
N GLY A 12 4.63 -10.35 -5.15
CA GLY A 12 5.38 -10.56 -3.91
C GLY A 12 6.60 -9.65 -3.77
N LEU A 13 7.35 -9.45 -4.87
CA LEU A 13 8.45 -8.49 -4.93
C LEU A 13 7.96 -7.07 -4.68
N GLY A 14 6.86 -6.67 -5.31
CA GLY A 14 6.25 -5.35 -5.09
C GLY A 14 5.85 -5.13 -3.63
N ILE A 15 5.20 -6.12 -3.00
CA ILE A 15 4.81 -6.07 -1.59
C ILE A 15 6.05 -6.00 -0.68
N GLY A 16 7.10 -6.76 -0.99
CA GLY A 16 8.35 -6.75 -0.22
C GLY A 16 9.10 -5.42 -0.29
N ILE A 17 9.11 -4.77 -1.45
CA ILE A 17 9.69 -3.43 -1.59
C ILE A 17 8.85 -2.40 -0.81
N ALA A 18 7.52 -2.45 -0.96
CA ALA A 18 6.61 -1.53 -0.26
C ALA A 18 6.70 -1.66 1.27
N SER A 19 6.85 -2.87 1.80
CA SER A 19 6.94 -3.12 3.23
C SER A 19 8.21 -2.56 3.88
N VAL A 20 9.29 -2.38 3.12
CA VAL A 20 10.53 -1.75 3.59
C VAL A 20 10.49 -0.23 3.41
N ILE A 21 10.00 0.26 2.26
CA ILE A 21 9.99 1.69 1.94
C ILE A 21 9.00 2.46 2.82
N ALA A 22 7.79 1.92 3.05
CA ALA A 22 6.75 2.62 3.81
C ALA A 22 7.18 3.00 5.25
N PRO A 23 7.67 2.07 6.10
CA PRO A 23 8.12 2.43 7.45
C PRO A 23 9.38 3.29 7.43
N ALA A 24 10.28 3.10 6.46
CA ALA A 24 11.48 3.94 6.32
C ALA A 24 11.11 5.39 6.02
N TYR A 25 10.21 5.61 5.05
CA TYR A 25 9.73 6.95 4.71
C TYR A 25 9.04 7.64 5.89
N ILE A 26 8.18 6.91 6.61
CA ILE A 26 7.50 7.44 7.80
C ILE A 26 8.54 7.81 8.88
N ALA A 27 9.55 6.99 9.12
CA ALA A 27 10.60 7.27 10.10
C ALA A 27 11.46 8.49 9.73
N GLU A 28 11.66 8.74 8.43
CA GLU A 28 12.44 9.87 7.91
C GLU A 28 11.68 11.21 7.96
N VAL A 29 10.37 11.17 7.77
CA VAL A 29 9.51 12.38 7.77
C VAL A 29 8.97 12.67 9.18
N ALA A 30 8.85 11.67 10.05
CA ALA A 30 8.25 11.82 11.37
C ALA A 30 9.07 12.73 12.31
N PRO A 31 8.43 13.78 12.89
CA PRO A 31 9.02 14.58 13.96
C PRO A 31 9.38 13.70 15.17
N ALA A 32 10.49 13.98 15.84
CA ALA A 32 11.02 13.13 16.92
C ALA A 32 9.98 12.82 18.01
N ALA A 33 9.08 13.76 18.32
CA ALA A 33 8.02 13.60 19.32
C ALA A 33 6.86 12.68 18.87
N GLN A 34 6.61 12.53 17.58
CA GLN A 34 5.42 11.85 17.04
C GLN A 34 5.72 10.52 16.33
N ARG A 35 7.00 10.10 16.28
CA ARG A 35 7.43 8.83 15.65
C ARG A 35 6.61 7.62 16.10
N GLY A 36 6.30 7.52 17.40
CA GLY A 36 5.51 6.42 17.94
C GLY A 36 4.06 6.40 17.44
N ILE A 37 3.44 7.57 17.28
CA ILE A 37 2.05 7.70 16.80
C ILE A 37 1.98 7.40 15.31
N LEU A 38 2.92 7.92 14.52
CA LEU A 38 2.95 7.66 13.07
C LEU A 38 3.22 6.18 12.76
N GLY A 39 4.08 5.51 13.55
CA GLY A 39 4.29 4.07 13.46
C GLY A 39 3.04 3.25 13.83
N SER A 40 2.32 3.62 14.89
CA SER A 40 1.09 2.91 15.27
C SER A 40 -0.06 3.14 14.27
N LEU A 41 -0.14 4.33 13.67
CA LEU A 41 -1.08 4.63 12.58
C LEU A 41 -0.80 3.77 11.34
N GLN A 42 0.46 3.54 10.99
CA GLN A 42 0.82 2.64 9.89
C GLN A 42 0.33 1.21 10.17
N GLN A 43 0.57 0.70 11.37
CA GLN A 43 0.13 -0.65 11.74
C GLN A 43 -1.39 -0.77 11.79
N LEU A 44 -2.08 0.28 12.26
CA LEU A 44 -3.54 0.35 12.23
C LEU A 44 -4.06 0.34 10.79
N ALA A 45 -3.44 1.10 9.88
CA ALA A 45 -3.81 1.12 8.46
C ALA A 45 -3.64 -0.27 7.81
N ILE A 46 -2.55 -0.99 8.12
CA ILE A 46 -2.35 -2.39 7.66
C ILE A 46 -3.48 -3.28 8.18
N THR A 47 -3.82 -3.16 9.46
CA THR A 47 -4.86 -3.97 10.12
C THR A 47 -6.24 -3.71 9.50
N ILE A 48 -6.59 -2.44 9.27
CA ILE A 48 -7.83 -2.05 8.60
C ILE A 48 -7.85 -2.58 7.16
N GLY A 49 -6.75 -2.47 6.44
CA GLY A 49 -6.63 -3.02 5.08
C GLY A 49 -6.90 -4.53 5.05
N GLN A 50 -6.33 -5.29 5.99
CA GLN A 50 -6.60 -6.73 6.11
C GLN A 50 -8.07 -7.01 6.45
N LEU A 51 -8.68 -6.23 7.34
CA LEU A 51 -10.11 -6.35 7.67
C LEU A 51 -11.00 -6.16 6.43
N VAL A 52 -10.70 -5.13 5.63
CA VAL A 52 -11.43 -4.85 4.38
C VAL A 52 -11.28 -6.00 3.39
N VAL A 53 -10.05 -6.48 3.16
CA VAL A 53 -9.79 -7.62 2.26
C VAL A 53 -10.55 -8.87 2.70
N LEU A 54 -10.51 -9.20 3.99
CA LEU A 54 -11.23 -10.36 4.52
C LEU A 54 -12.74 -10.20 4.38
N SER A 55 -13.27 -9.00 4.61
CA SER A 55 -14.70 -8.70 4.49
C SER A 55 -15.18 -8.80 3.04
N SER A 56 -14.44 -8.20 2.10
CA SER A 56 -14.72 -8.28 0.67
C SER A 56 -14.62 -9.72 0.15
N ASN A 57 -13.59 -10.48 0.55
CA ASN A 57 -13.43 -11.87 0.15
C ASN A 57 -14.57 -12.75 0.67
N LYS A 58 -15.00 -12.55 1.91
CA LYS A 58 -16.14 -13.27 2.49
C LYS A 58 -17.44 -12.93 1.76
N GLY A 59 -17.67 -11.65 1.44
CA GLY A 59 -18.83 -11.22 0.66
C GLY A 59 -18.87 -11.84 -0.74
N LEU A 60 -17.74 -11.82 -1.46
CA LEU A 60 -17.61 -12.42 -2.79
C LEU A 60 -17.77 -13.95 -2.77
N ALA A 61 -17.15 -14.63 -1.80
CA ALA A 61 -17.28 -16.08 -1.65
C ALA A 61 -18.72 -16.50 -1.29
N GLY A 62 -19.37 -15.73 -0.40
CA GLY A 62 -20.75 -15.97 -0.01
C GLY A 62 -21.74 -15.75 -1.17
N ALA A 63 -21.51 -14.74 -2.00
CA ALA A 63 -22.35 -14.45 -3.16
C ALA A 63 -22.24 -15.52 -4.27
N ALA A 64 -21.10 -16.20 -4.40
CA ALA A 64 -20.90 -17.29 -5.38
C ALA A 64 -21.31 -18.67 -4.85
N GLY A 65 -21.58 -18.82 -3.54
CA GLY A 65 -21.73 -20.15 -2.92
C GLY A 65 -20.40 -20.92 -2.79
N GLY A 66 -19.26 -20.28 -3.06
CA GLY A 66 -17.92 -20.85 -2.96
C GLY A 66 -16.88 -20.06 -3.75
N SER A 67 -15.62 -20.05 -3.29
CA SER A 67 -14.51 -19.32 -3.92
C SER A 67 -14.13 -19.81 -5.34
N SER A 68 -14.51 -21.04 -5.67
CA SER A 68 -14.29 -21.66 -6.99
C SER A 68 -15.52 -21.64 -7.90
N GLN A 69 -16.66 -21.12 -7.42
CA GLN A 69 -17.87 -21.01 -8.23
C GLN A 69 -17.88 -19.72 -9.04
N ASP A 70 -18.59 -19.77 -10.16
CA ASP A 70 -18.76 -18.62 -11.05
C ASP A 70 -19.73 -17.63 -10.41
N LEU A 71 -19.31 -16.36 -10.38
CA LEU A 71 -20.05 -15.30 -9.72
C LEU A 71 -20.83 -14.47 -10.75
N TRP A 72 -20.13 -13.54 -11.41
CA TRP A 72 -20.65 -12.68 -12.48
C TRP A 72 -19.77 -12.79 -13.73
N PHE A 73 -20.39 -12.65 -14.90
CA PHE A 73 -19.73 -12.74 -16.22
C PHE A 73 -19.01 -14.07 -16.50
N GLY A 74 -19.37 -15.16 -15.82
CA GLY A 74 -18.66 -16.45 -15.93
C GLY A 74 -17.24 -16.42 -15.37
N LEU A 75 -16.92 -15.44 -14.50
CA LEU A 75 -15.66 -15.38 -13.77
C LEU A 75 -15.81 -15.99 -12.38
N GLN A 76 -14.85 -16.83 -12.02
CA GLN A 76 -14.71 -17.42 -10.69
C GLN A 76 -14.50 -16.34 -9.63
N ALA A 77 -15.11 -16.52 -8.46
CA ALA A 77 -15.07 -15.56 -7.35
C ALA A 77 -13.64 -15.17 -6.91
N TRP A 78 -12.67 -16.08 -6.95
CA TRP A 78 -11.27 -15.75 -6.61
C TRP A 78 -10.64 -14.70 -7.54
N ARG A 79 -11.06 -14.60 -8.81
CA ARG A 79 -10.56 -13.57 -9.74
C ARG A 79 -11.07 -12.20 -9.34
N TRP A 80 -12.33 -12.13 -8.90
CA TRP A 80 -12.92 -10.92 -8.34
C TRP A 80 -12.23 -10.47 -7.06
N MET A 81 -11.79 -11.40 -6.20
CA MET A 81 -11.00 -11.07 -5.00
C MET A 81 -9.69 -10.35 -5.35
N PHE A 82 -9.01 -10.73 -6.44
CA PHE A 82 -7.83 -10.01 -6.93
C PHE A 82 -8.18 -8.66 -7.54
N LEU A 83 -9.26 -8.58 -8.34
CA LEU A 83 -9.69 -7.35 -9.00
C LEU A 83 -10.08 -6.25 -7.99
N VAL A 84 -10.72 -6.61 -6.88
CA VAL A 84 -11.04 -5.65 -5.82
C VAL A 84 -9.77 -4.99 -5.26
N GLY A 85 -8.66 -5.73 -5.18
CA GLY A 85 -7.36 -5.18 -4.74
C GLY A 85 -6.73 -4.17 -5.71
N VAL A 86 -7.14 -4.17 -6.98
CA VAL A 86 -6.63 -3.22 -7.99
C VAL A 86 -7.10 -1.80 -7.69
N ILE A 87 -8.33 -1.63 -7.17
CA ILE A 87 -8.90 -0.32 -6.86
C ILE A 87 -8.05 0.47 -5.85
N PRO A 88 -7.78 -0.04 -4.62
CA PRO A 88 -6.95 0.68 -3.66
C PRO A 88 -5.50 0.82 -4.14
N ALA A 89 -4.98 -0.14 -4.93
CA ALA A 89 -3.64 -0.03 -5.52
C ALA A 89 -3.53 1.12 -6.53
N ALA A 90 -4.54 1.32 -7.38
CA ALA A 90 -4.60 2.43 -8.32
C ALA A 90 -4.74 3.77 -7.59
N VAL A 91 -5.62 3.85 -6.59
CA VAL A 91 -5.77 5.04 -5.74
C VAL A 91 -4.45 5.40 -5.05
N TYR A 92 -3.76 4.41 -4.47
CA TYR A 92 -2.44 4.60 -3.88
C TYR A 92 -1.41 5.07 -4.92
N GLY A 93 -1.38 4.45 -6.11
CA GLY A 93 -0.47 4.83 -7.19
C GLY A 93 -0.65 6.28 -7.63
N ILE A 94 -1.89 6.77 -7.72
CA ILE A 94 -2.19 8.16 -8.04
C ILE A 94 -1.77 9.09 -6.90
N LEU A 95 -2.12 8.76 -5.65
CA LEU A 95 -1.76 9.56 -4.48
C LEU A 95 -0.25 9.62 -4.26
N ALA A 96 0.48 8.55 -4.57
CA ALA A 96 1.93 8.47 -4.44
C ALA A 96 2.65 9.50 -5.34
N LEU A 97 2.07 9.87 -6.49
CA LEU A 97 2.61 10.93 -7.36
C LEU A 97 2.58 12.32 -6.72
N SER A 98 1.72 12.52 -5.71
CA SER A 98 1.59 13.78 -4.97
C SER A 98 2.41 13.82 -3.68
N ILE A 99 3.01 12.70 -3.26
CA ILE A 99 3.80 12.64 -2.02
C ILE A 99 5.19 13.25 -2.28
N PRO A 100 5.60 14.28 -1.52
CA PRO A 100 6.94 14.85 -1.65
C PRO A 100 8.02 13.83 -1.27
N GLU A 101 9.20 13.93 -1.89
CA GLU A 101 10.33 13.05 -1.56
C GLU A 101 10.82 13.29 -0.12
N SER A 102 11.42 12.27 0.51
CA SER A 102 11.86 12.38 1.90
C SER A 102 12.97 13.45 2.04
N PRO A 103 12.97 14.27 3.12
CA PRO A 103 13.96 15.33 3.29
C PRO A 103 15.40 14.82 3.28
N ARG A 104 15.62 13.62 3.86
CA ARG A 104 16.93 12.98 3.91
C ARG A 104 17.41 12.52 2.53
N TYR A 105 16.50 12.02 1.68
CA TYR A 105 16.81 11.69 0.29
C TYR A 105 17.19 12.95 -0.52
N LEU A 106 16.48 14.07 -0.30
CA LEU A 106 16.78 15.35 -0.94
C LEU A 106 18.16 15.89 -0.54
N VAL A 107 18.54 15.79 0.74
CA VAL A 107 19.90 16.14 1.22
C VAL A 107 20.96 15.23 0.61
N LEU A 108 20.72 13.91 0.52
CA LEU A 108 21.65 12.97 -0.10
C LEU A 108 21.87 13.22 -1.60
N LYS A 109 20.89 13.81 -2.29
CA LYS A 109 21.00 14.24 -3.69
C LYS A 109 21.59 15.66 -3.87
N GLY A 110 21.98 16.33 -2.79
CA GLY A 110 22.49 17.71 -2.83
C GLY A 110 21.43 18.77 -3.12
N LYS A 111 20.15 18.47 -2.89
CA LYS A 111 19.02 19.39 -3.10
C LYS A 111 18.60 20.07 -1.80
N ASP A 112 19.54 20.76 -1.16
CA ASP A 112 19.36 21.30 0.19
C ASP A 112 18.21 22.33 0.30
N LYS A 113 17.92 23.07 -0.77
CA LYS A 113 16.79 24.03 -0.81
C LYS A 113 15.43 23.35 -0.81
N GLU A 114 15.27 22.24 -1.54
CA GLU A 114 14.02 21.45 -1.52
C GLU A 114 13.85 20.74 -0.17
N ALA A 115 14.95 20.19 0.38
CA ALA A 115 14.95 19.58 1.70
C ALA A 115 14.52 20.57 2.80
N ALA A 116 15.03 21.80 2.77
CA ALA A 116 14.65 22.87 3.70
C ALA A 116 13.15 23.19 3.63
N GLY A 117 12.58 23.30 2.43
CA GLY A 117 11.14 23.59 2.26
C GLY A 117 10.23 22.46 2.74
N VAL A 118 10.65 21.19 2.60
CA VAL A 118 9.90 20.04 3.17
C VAL A 118 10.05 20.02 4.70
N LEU A 119 11.24 20.28 5.22
CA LEU A 119 11.50 20.35 6.67
C LEU A 119 10.71 21.48 7.35
N GLU A 120 10.60 22.65 6.74
CA GLU A 120 9.81 23.79 7.23
C GLU A 120 8.32 23.44 7.27
N ARG A 121 7.78 22.76 6.26
CA ARG A 121 6.38 22.27 6.27
C ARG A 121 6.10 21.21 7.33
N VAL A 122 7.07 20.35 7.64
CA VAL A 122 6.88 19.20 8.53
C VAL A 122 7.21 19.53 9.99
N SER A 123 8.16 20.44 10.22
CA SER A 123 8.66 20.78 11.56
C SER A 123 8.08 22.08 12.12
N GLY A 124 7.57 22.97 11.26
CA GLY A 124 7.16 24.33 11.63
C GLY A 124 8.33 25.30 11.64
#